data_AF-A0A6P6QPE9-F1
#
_entry.id   AF-A0A6P6QPE9-F1
#
_cell.length_a   1.000
_cell.length_b   1.000
_cell.length_c   1.000
_cell.angle_alpha   90.00
_cell.angle_beta   90.00
_cell.angle_gamma   90.00
#
_symmetry.space_group_name_H-M   'P 1'
#
loop_
_entity.id
_entity.type
_entity.pdbx_description
1 polymer ?
#
loop_
_entity_poly.entity_id
_entity_poly.type
_entity_poly.pdbx_seq_one_letter_code
_entity_poly.pdbx_strand_id
1 'polypeptide(L)'
;MRVFAVVGALIGKREGRNIEVMNSFELLFHTVEDQIHIDKEYYYIKEEQFKQVFKDMEFLGWYTTGGAPDQSDIHIHKQVCEIIESPLFLKLNPMTKHTDLPVSVYESVIDIISGEVSVCVCVCV
;
A
#
# COMPACT_ATOMS: atom_id res chain seq x y z
N MET A 1 19.64 12.01 7.32
CA MET A 1 19.21 10.81 8.06
C MET A 1 18.34 10.02 7.10
N ARG A 2 18.84 8.92 6.53
CA ARG A 2 18.03 8.09 5.62
C ARG A 2 16.92 7.47 6.47
N VAL A 3 15.68 7.88 6.22
CA VAL A 3 14.52 7.16 6.74
C VAL A 3 14.47 5.89 5.91
N PHE A 4 14.65 4.73 6.56
CA PHE A 4 14.40 3.46 5.89
C PHE A 4 12.90 3.37 5.65
N ALA A 5 12.50 3.41 4.39
CA ALA A 5 11.11 3.20 4.01
C ALA A 5 10.73 1.76 4.41
N VAL A 6 9.68 1.63 5.20
CA VAL A 6 9.07 0.32 5.49
C VAL A 6 7.93 0.12 4.52
N VAL A 7 7.73 -1.10 4.05
CA VAL A 7 6.59 -1.46 3.21
C VAL A 7 5.82 -2.56 3.93
N GLY A 8 4.50 -2.44 3.97
CA GLY A 8 3.66 -3.44 4.60
C GLY A 8 2.28 -3.54 3.97
N ALA A 9 1.60 -4.62 4.31
CA ALA A 9 0.26 -4.97 3.89
C ALA A 9 -0.77 -4.46 4.90
N LEU A 10 -1.91 -3.99 4.39
CA LEU A 10 -3.09 -3.63 5.16
C LEU A 10 -4.13 -4.74 5.01
N ILE A 11 -4.68 -5.18 6.13
CA ILE A 11 -5.75 -6.19 6.17
C ILE A 11 -6.94 -5.68 6.98
N GLY A 12 -8.11 -6.15 6.61
CA GLY A 12 -9.34 -5.73 7.26
C GLY A 12 -10.56 -6.25 6.54
N LYS A 13 -11.64 -5.46 6.54
CA LYS A 13 -12.94 -5.87 6.00
C LYS A 13 -13.49 -4.81 5.05
N ARG A 14 -14.13 -5.26 3.97
CA ARG A 14 -14.91 -4.42 3.08
C ARG A 14 -16.40 -4.76 3.18
N GLU A 15 -17.17 -3.82 3.71
CA GLU A 15 -18.63 -3.90 3.76
C GLU A 15 -19.24 -2.88 2.79
N GLY A 16 -19.47 -3.32 1.55
CA GLY A 16 -19.96 -2.46 0.49
C GLY A 16 -18.95 -1.37 0.13
N ARG A 17 -19.26 -0.12 0.47
CA ARG A 17 -18.37 1.04 0.25
C ARG A 17 -17.50 1.38 1.46
N ASN A 18 -17.80 0.78 2.62
CA ASN A 18 -17.04 1.03 3.83
C ASN A 18 -15.86 0.06 3.86
N ILE A 19 -14.65 0.62 4.01
CA ILE A 19 -13.44 -0.15 4.19
C ILE A 19 -12.96 0.08 5.62
N GLU A 20 -12.84 -1.00 6.38
CA GLU A 20 -12.33 -0.97 7.75
C GLU A 20 -10.94 -1.61 7.75
N VAL A 21 -9.90 -0.78 7.90
CA VAL A 21 -8.52 -1.24 8.07
C VAL A 21 -8.34 -1.64 9.54
N MET A 22 -8.16 -2.93 9.80
CA MET A 22 -8.15 -3.47 11.15
C MET A 22 -6.74 -3.84 11.64
N ASN A 23 -5.90 -4.35 10.74
CA ASN A 23 -4.56 -4.80 11.09
C ASN A 23 -3.62 -4.65 9.89
N SER A 24 -2.33 -4.90 10.13
CA SER A 24 -1.29 -4.75 9.12
C SER A 24 -0.10 -5.66 9.42
N PHE A 25 0.67 -6.04 8.39
CA PHE A 25 1.91 -6.79 8.57
C PHE A 25 2.99 -6.29 7.61
N GLU A 26 4.26 -6.49 7.98
CA GLU A 26 5.40 -6.07 7.15
C GLU A 26 5.57 -6.98 5.92
N LEU A 27 5.94 -6.36 4.79
CA LEU A 27 6.24 -7.06 3.55
C LEU A 27 7.76 -7.11 3.33
N LEU A 28 8.22 -8.25 2.83
CA LEU A 28 9.59 -8.37 2.35
C LEU A 28 9.68 -7.77 0.94
N PHE A 29 10.77 -7.06 0.68
CA PHE A 29 11.06 -6.50 -0.63
C PHE A 29 12.55 -6.52 -0.92
N HIS A 30 12.89 -6.50 -2.19
CA HIS A 30 14.25 -6.41 -2.70
C HIS A 30 14.42 -5.10 -3.44
N THR A 31 15.63 -4.53 -3.41
CA THR A 31 15.94 -3.33 -4.20
C THR A 31 16.78 -3.73 -5.40
N VAL A 32 16.26 -3.49 -6.60
CA VAL A 32 16.93 -3.74 -7.87
C VAL A 32 16.92 -2.43 -8.65
N GLU A 33 18.09 -1.95 -9.09
CA GLU A 33 18.19 -0.69 -9.85
C GLU A 33 17.53 0.52 -9.15
N ASP A 34 17.70 0.63 -7.82
CA ASP A 34 17.07 1.65 -6.97
C ASP A 34 15.52 1.62 -6.94
N GLN A 35 14.89 0.56 -7.45
CA GLN A 35 13.46 0.31 -7.38
C GLN A 35 13.13 -0.80 -6.37
N ILE A 36 12.03 -0.61 -5.65
CA ILE A 36 11.55 -1.57 -4.65
C ILE A 36 10.66 -2.60 -5.34
N HIS A 37 11.03 -3.88 -5.23
CA HIS A 37 10.26 -5.01 -5.72
C HIS A 37 9.73 -5.83 -4.55
N ILE A 38 8.40 -5.95 -4.45
CA ILE A 38 7.76 -6.73 -3.39
C ILE A 38 8.01 -8.22 -3.65
N ASP A 39 8.42 -8.95 -2.61
CA ASP A 39 8.52 -10.39 -2.64
C ASP A 39 7.12 -11.02 -2.56
N LYS A 40 6.55 -11.31 -3.73
CA LYS A 40 5.19 -11.88 -3.84
C LYS A 40 5.09 -13.27 -3.24
N GLU A 41 6.15 -14.07 -3.31
CA GLU A 41 6.16 -15.42 -2.74
C GLU A 41 6.08 -15.34 -1.22
N TYR A 42 6.86 -14.44 -0.61
CA TYR A 42 6.78 -14.15 0.82
C TYR A 42 5.38 -13.67 1.22
N TYR A 43 4.78 -12.78 0.42
CA TYR A 43 3.40 -12.33 0.64
C TYR A 43 2.41 -13.49 0.69
N TYR A 44 2.40 -14.39 -0.31
CA TYR A 44 1.45 -15.50 -0.36
C TYR A 44 1.59 -16.45 0.84
N ILE A 45 2.84 -16.77 1.24
CA ILE A 45 3.09 -17.61 2.42
C ILE A 45 2.54 -16.95 3.69
N LYS A 46 2.77 -15.64 3.86
CA LYS A 46 2.24 -14.88 5.00
C LYS A 46 0.73 -14.81 4.96
N GLU A 47 0.14 -14.55 3.80
CA GLU A 47 -1.30 -14.46 3.62
C GLU A 47 -1.99 -15.76 4.04
N GLU A 48 -1.46 -16.92 3.65
CA GLU A 48 -1.99 -18.23 4.06
C GLU A 48 -1.96 -18.39 5.59
N GLN A 49 -0.86 -18.01 6.24
CA GLN A 49 -0.74 -18.06 7.71
C GLN A 49 -1.76 -17.13 8.40
N PHE A 50 -1.94 -15.91 7.88
CA PHE A 50 -2.89 -14.95 8.43
C PHE A 50 -4.33 -15.42 8.23
N LYS A 51 -4.68 -15.97 7.06
CA LYS A 51 -6.00 -16.51 6.78
C LYS A 51 -6.40 -17.65 7.73
N GLN A 52 -5.43 -18.39 8.32
CA GLN A 52 -5.76 -19.40 9.33
C GLN A 52 -6.28 -18.80 10.64
N VAL A 53 -5.77 -17.62 11.03
CA VAL A 53 -6.11 -16.94 12.29
C VAL A 53 -7.24 -15.92 12.09
N PHE A 54 -7.25 -15.24 10.94
CA PHE A 54 -8.17 -14.16 10.57
C PHE A 54 -8.92 -14.52 9.28
N LYS A 55 -9.85 -15.48 9.37
CA LYS A 55 -10.60 -16.00 8.22
C LYS A 55 -11.53 -14.98 7.56
N ASP A 56 -11.96 -13.98 8.32
CA ASP A 56 -12.91 -12.95 7.88
C ASP A 56 -12.21 -11.67 7.42
N MET A 57 -10.88 -11.66 7.32
CA MET A 57 -10.11 -10.50 6.87
C MET A 57 -9.56 -10.74 5.47
N GLU A 58 -9.53 -9.68 4.68
CA GLU A 58 -8.97 -9.66 3.34
C GLU A 58 -7.85 -8.62 3.23
N PHE A 59 -7.04 -8.77 2.19
CA PHE A 59 -6.01 -7.82 1.85
C PHE A 59 -6.65 -6.58 1.21
N LEU A 60 -6.46 -5.42 1.85
CA LEU A 60 -7.09 -4.17 1.45
C LEU A 60 -6.15 -3.27 0.64
N GLY A 61 -4.84 -3.42 0.83
CA GLY A 61 -3.86 -2.50 0.25
C GLY A 61 -2.53 -2.55 0.97
N TRP A 62 -1.74 -1.50 0.85
CA TRP A 62 -0.39 -1.44 1.38
C TRP A 62 -0.09 -0.09 2.02
N TYR A 63 0.93 -0.06 2.88
CA TYR A 63 1.40 1.17 3.51
C TYR A 63 2.90 1.35 3.38
N THR A 64 3.34 2.60 3.45
CA THR A 64 4.74 2.98 3.55
C THR A 64 4.96 4.18 4.46
N THR A 65 6.22 4.44 4.79
CA THR A 65 6.63 5.65 5.52
C THR A 65 7.30 6.66 4.59
N GLY A 66 6.95 7.93 4.73
CA GLY A 66 7.58 9.00 3.95
C GLY A 66 6.78 10.30 3.94
N GLY A 67 7.18 11.21 3.06
CA GLY A 67 6.47 12.46 2.81
C GLY A 67 5.30 12.27 1.84
N ALA A 68 5.16 13.19 0.88
CA ALA A 68 4.18 13.08 -0.19
C ALA A 68 4.43 11.83 -1.08
N PRO A 69 3.42 11.35 -1.82
CA PRO A 69 3.60 10.30 -2.82
C PRO A 69 4.64 10.68 -3.87
N ASP A 70 5.45 9.71 -4.28
CA ASP A 70 6.49 9.84 -5.28
C ASP A 70 6.44 8.70 -6.31
N GLN A 71 7.38 8.71 -7.26
CA GLN A 71 7.43 7.72 -8.34
C GLN A 71 7.74 6.30 -7.85
N SER A 72 8.47 6.16 -6.73
CA SER A 72 8.75 4.85 -6.16
C SER A 72 7.47 4.23 -5.57
N ASP A 73 6.60 5.05 -4.99
CA ASP A 73 5.31 4.59 -4.52
C ASP A 73 4.42 4.11 -5.67
N ILE A 74 4.38 4.84 -6.78
CA ILE A 74 3.62 4.43 -7.98
C ILE A 74 4.13 3.09 -8.51
N HIS A 75 5.46 2.88 -8.50
CA HIS A 75 6.07 1.63 -8.92
C HIS A 75 5.64 0.45 -8.02
N ILE A 76 5.69 0.63 -6.70
CA ILE A 76 5.23 -0.39 -5.75
C ILE A 76 3.72 -0.63 -5.92
N HIS A 77 2.95 0.45 -6.04
CA HIS A 77 1.51 0.39 -6.18
C HIS A 77 1.08 -0.43 -7.40
N LYS A 78 1.76 -0.27 -8.54
CA LYS A 78 1.53 -1.10 -9.74
C LYS A 78 1.74 -2.59 -9.46
N GLN A 79 2.77 -2.96 -8.70
CA GLN A 79 2.99 -4.36 -8.31
C GLN A 79 1.86 -4.90 -7.42
N VAL A 80 1.31 -4.06 -6.53
CA VAL A 80 0.17 -4.43 -5.67
C VAL A 80 -1.14 -4.53 -6.47
N CYS A 81 -1.31 -3.71 -7.51
CA CYS A 81 -2.45 -3.82 -8.43
C CYS A 81 -2.47 -5.16 -9.20
N GLU A 82 -1.33 -5.85 -9.32
CA GLU A 82 -1.28 -7.20 -9.88
C GLU A 82 -1.79 -8.28 -8.90
N ILE A 83 -1.90 -7.94 -7.62
CA ILE A 83 -2.41 -8.83 -6.55
C ILE A 83 -3.90 -8.57 -6.31
N ILE A 84 -4.33 -7.31 -6.24
CA ILE A 84 -5.74 -6.90 -6.05
C ILE A 84 -6.13 -5.77 -6.98
N GLU A 85 -7.38 -5.76 -7.45
CA GLU A 85 -7.85 -4.80 -8.47
C GLU A 85 -7.91 -3.34 -7.99
N SER A 86 -8.10 -3.11 -6.68
CA SER A 86 -8.31 -1.77 -6.11
C SER A 86 -7.61 -1.63 -4.75
N PRO A 87 -6.26 -1.61 -4.70
CA PRO A 87 -5.53 -1.49 -3.45
C PRO A 87 -5.63 -0.09 -2.85
N LEU A 88 -5.86 -0.03 -1.55
CA LEU A 88 -5.61 1.19 -0.78
C LEU A 88 -4.11 1.43 -0.66
N PHE A 89 -3.71 2.69 -0.74
CA PHE A 89 -2.34 3.11 -0.46
C PHE A 89 -2.33 4.05 0.75
N LEU A 90 -1.60 3.69 1.79
CA LEU A 90 -1.47 4.51 3.00
C LEU A 90 -0.04 5.00 3.14
N LYS A 91 0.15 6.32 3.33
CA LYS A 91 1.46 6.90 3.59
C LYS A 91 1.47 7.57 4.96
N LEU A 92 2.39 7.11 5.81
CA LEU A 92 2.59 7.64 7.15
C LEU A 92 3.84 8.53 7.18
N ASN A 93 3.72 9.75 7.70
CA ASN A 93 4.86 10.65 7.87
C ASN A 93 5.29 10.72 9.35
N PRO A 94 6.32 9.96 9.78
CA PRO A 94 6.73 9.94 11.18
C PRO A 94 7.47 11.22 11.61
N MET A 95 7.84 12.08 10.65
CA MET A 95 8.61 13.31 10.88
C MET A 95 7.72 14.55 10.96
N THR A 96 6.40 14.40 10.93
CA THR A 96 5.47 15.51 11.09
C THR A 96 5.68 16.22 12.43
N LYS A 97 5.39 17.52 12.47
CA LYS A 97 5.28 18.29 13.73
C LYS A 97 3.83 18.70 14.02
N HIS A 98 2.89 18.25 13.21
CA HIS A 98 1.47 18.55 13.37
C HIS A 98 0.86 17.70 14.51
N THR A 99 -0.20 18.21 15.12
CA THR A 99 -0.92 17.54 16.22
C THR A 99 -1.84 16.41 15.75
N ASP A 100 -2.15 16.40 14.46
CA ASP A 100 -3.04 15.40 13.86
C ASP A 100 -2.25 14.14 13.46
N LEU A 101 -2.96 13.01 13.37
CA LEU A 101 -2.37 11.75 12.93
C LEU A 101 -1.82 11.92 11.49
N PRO A 102 -0.50 11.82 11.25
CA PRO A 102 0.11 12.10 9.95
C PRO A 102 0.00 10.91 8.99
N VAL A 103 -1.24 10.53 8.73
CA VAL A 103 -1.60 9.42 7.85
C VAL A 103 -2.42 9.99 6.72
N SER A 104 -2.01 9.68 5.49
CA SER A 104 -2.79 9.99 4.29
C SER A 104 -3.12 8.69 3.59
N VAL A 105 -4.38 8.54 3.20
CA VAL A 105 -4.86 7.39 2.43
C VAL A 105 -5.13 7.83 1.01
N TYR A 106 -4.81 6.96 0.06
CA TYR A 106 -4.92 7.20 -1.37
C TYR A 106 -5.61 6.01 -2.02
N GLU A 107 -6.38 6.29 -3.06
CA GLU A 107 -6.98 5.30 -3.95
C GLU A 107 -6.37 5.39 -5.35
N SER A 108 -6.39 4.26 -6.05
CA SER A 108 -5.93 4.17 -7.43
C SER A 108 -6.97 4.75 -8.38
N VAL A 109 -6.55 5.66 -9.25
CA VAL A 109 -7.35 6.12 -10.38
C VAL A 109 -6.57 5.82 -11.65
N ILE A 110 -7.21 5.12 -12.59
CA ILE A 110 -6.65 4.87 -13.91
C ILE A 110 -7.10 6.03 -14.80
N ASP A 111 -6.14 6.79 -15.32
CA ASP A 111 -6.40 7.92 -16.21
C ASP A 111 -5.58 7.79 -17.49
N ILE A 112 -6.04 8.45 -18.56
CA ILE A 112 -5.36 8.48 -19.85
C ILE A 112 -4.63 9.81 -19.96
N ILE A 113 -3.34 9.79 -19.66
CA ILE A 113 -2.48 10.98 -19.73
C ILE A 113 -1.71 10.89 -21.04
N SER A 114 -1.89 11.89 -21.92
CA SER A 114 -1.18 11.97 -23.21
C SER A 114 -1.35 10.75 -24.13
N GLY A 115 -2.46 10.01 -24.00
CA GLY A 115 -2.76 8.83 -24.81
C GLY A 115 -2.22 7.51 -24.25
N GLU A 116 -1.54 7.52 -23.11
CA GLU A 116 -1.08 6.31 -22.41
C GLU A 116 -1.90 6.07 -21.13
N VAL A 117 -2.29 4.82 -20.90
CA VAL A 117 -2.99 4.41 -19.67
C VAL A 117 -2.01 4.49 -18.50
N SER A 118 -2.28 5.40 -17.57
CA SER A 118 -1.44 5.67 -16.41
C SER A 118 -2.22 5.43 -15.11
N VAL A 119 -1.54 4.79 -14.15
CA VAL A 119 -2.07 4.63 -12.79
C VAL A 119 -1.64 5.84 -11.98
N CYS A 120 -2.61 6.58 -11.45
CA CYS A 120 -2.41 7.68 -10.53
C CYS A 120 -2.95 7.30 -9.15
N VAL A 121 -2.39 7.90 -8.10
CA VAL A 121 -2.91 7.79 -6.73
C VAL A 121 -3.53 9.11 -6.35
N CYS A 122 -4.83 9.11 -6.06
CA CYS A 122 -5.59 10.27 -5.60
C CYS A 122 -5.83 10.17 -4.10
N VAL A 123 -5.76 11.30 -3.39
CA VAL A 123 -6.00 11.35 -1.94
C VAL A 123 -7.46 10.99 -1.67
N CYS A 124 -7.69 9.98 -0.83
CA CYS A 124 -8.98 9.76 -0.18
C CYS A 124 -9.06 10.73 1.01
N VAL A 125 -10.09 11.58 0.97
CA VAL A 125 -10.33 12.70 1.92
C VAL A 125 -10.44 12.22 3.37
#